data_AF-A0A6A7LJY8-F1
#
_entry.id   AF-A0A6A7LJY8-F1
#
_cell.length_a   1.000
_cell.length_b   1.000
_cell.length_c   1.000
_cell.angle_alpha   90.00
_cell.angle_beta   90.00
_cell.angle_gamma   90.00
#
_symmetry.space_group_name_H-M   'P 1'
#
loop_
_entity.id
_entity.type
_entity.pdbx_description
1 polymer ?
#
loop_
_entity_poly.entity_id
_entity_poly.type
_entity_poly.pdbx_seq_one_letter_code
_entity_poly.pdbx_strand_id
1 'polypeptide(L)'
;MRKQQPKQAETFNRTPDKSLSLEVKRQRLIFLVTEGPMSPQTASKYRINFNRFLDYIKIHDLDVLLDLGKESIQELVMKYTLSLRDNAEKKYARGTVNNRIAPILYFLDNNDIELNRRVIRRYYPSDESTHDDRPYSREEIQQVLSVCDLRGKAIILLLASSGERIGALHTMQIGDLTPVNFQHWNLYKVQVYARTRDKYYTFCTPECYNTIQEYLNFRKRYGEELKDKSPLFRKHFNKLDPFTINAPKFLTESSTMNILDEALKKSGIKTSEAMRSHAFRKGFMSTCEQRGMKSINVKMLLGHDIGVSGHYYRPAESDILEDYMTYAAEALTVDPTHRLKKRVDELEIEKDVRIARLEEEIERNRDRTEHVATMMEAIKGALDANSKSSFIAMKDALGWKHSWCRSFDFEQLNYAQQ
;
A
#
# COMPACT_ATOMS: atom_id res chain seq x y z
N MET A 1 18.58 -15.40 114.18
CA MET A 1 19.15 -15.96 112.93
C MET A 1 18.58 -17.35 112.68
N ARG A 2 18.22 -17.64 111.42
CA ARG A 2 17.77 -18.91 110.82
C ARG A 2 16.54 -19.62 111.40
N LYS A 3 15.49 -19.73 110.58
CA LYS A 3 14.82 -21.01 110.28
C LYS A 3 14.35 -21.05 108.81
N GLN A 4 14.77 -22.11 108.10
CA GLN A 4 14.18 -22.62 106.86
C GLN A 4 12.81 -23.28 107.23
N GLN A 5 11.78 -23.37 106.38
CA GLN A 5 11.62 -24.29 105.23
C GLN A 5 10.20 -24.06 104.58
N PRO A 6 9.88 -24.68 103.41
CA PRO A 6 9.05 -24.11 102.34
C PRO A 6 7.59 -24.65 102.27
N LYS A 7 6.74 -24.03 101.44
CA LYS A 7 5.48 -24.62 100.95
C LYS A 7 5.25 -24.36 99.46
N GLN A 8 4.70 -25.40 98.84
CA GLN A 8 4.44 -25.63 97.41
C GLN A 8 3.40 -24.65 96.84
N ALA A 9 3.52 -24.33 95.54
CA ALA A 9 2.54 -23.51 94.81
C ALA A 9 1.68 -24.38 93.89
N GLU A 10 0.37 -24.25 94.04
CA GLU A 10 -0.68 -24.92 93.30
C GLU A 10 -0.86 -24.37 91.88
N THR A 11 -1.15 -25.28 90.95
CA THR A 11 -1.54 -25.01 89.56
C THR A 11 -2.98 -24.54 89.46
N PHE A 12 -3.23 -23.44 88.75
CA PHE A 12 -4.57 -23.03 88.30
C PHE A 12 -4.62 -22.92 86.77
N ASN A 13 -5.37 -23.83 86.15
CA ASN A 13 -5.79 -23.77 84.75
C ASN A 13 -6.75 -22.60 84.52
N ARG A 14 -6.46 -21.75 83.52
CA ARG A 14 -7.43 -20.85 82.90
C ARG A 14 -7.43 -21.10 81.39
N THR A 15 -8.58 -21.54 80.88
CA THR A 15 -8.91 -21.62 79.46
C THR A 15 -8.84 -20.23 78.81
N PRO A 16 -8.26 -20.07 77.60
CA PRO A 16 -8.28 -18.80 76.91
C PRO A 16 -9.65 -18.55 76.27
N ASP A 17 -10.14 -17.35 76.55
CA ASP A 17 -11.33 -16.72 76.02
C ASP A 17 -11.31 -16.67 74.47
N LYS A 18 -12.42 -17.05 73.84
CA LYS A 18 -12.62 -16.93 72.39
C LYS A 18 -12.87 -15.47 72.05
N SER A 19 -11.79 -14.69 71.95
CA SER A 19 -11.87 -13.36 71.34
C SER A 19 -12.20 -13.50 69.86
N LEU A 20 -13.39 -13.02 69.47
CA LEU A 20 -13.78 -12.73 68.09
C LEU A 20 -12.65 -11.95 67.38
N SER A 21 -11.91 -12.62 66.50
CA SER A 21 -11.09 -11.93 65.50
C SER A 21 -12.04 -11.34 64.47
N LEU A 22 -12.31 -10.04 64.58
CA LEU A 22 -12.81 -9.23 63.47
C LEU A 22 -11.78 -9.33 62.34
N GLU A 23 -12.00 -10.26 61.42
CA GLU A 23 -11.28 -10.31 60.15
C GLU A 23 -11.56 -9.00 59.41
N VAL A 24 -10.60 -8.08 59.50
CA VAL A 24 -10.49 -6.97 58.56
C VAL A 24 -10.30 -7.64 57.19
N LYS A 25 -11.39 -7.79 56.42
CA LYS A 25 -11.33 -8.24 55.03
C LYS A 25 -10.32 -7.35 54.32
N ARG A 26 -9.10 -7.86 54.09
CA ARG A 26 -8.13 -7.21 53.22
C ARG A 26 -8.81 -7.07 51.87
N GLN A 27 -9.09 -5.83 51.49
CA GLN A 27 -9.63 -5.54 50.16
C GLN A 27 -8.60 -6.06 49.15
N ARG A 28 -9.00 -7.04 48.35
CA ARG A 28 -8.10 -7.67 47.38
C ARG A 28 -7.61 -6.60 46.41
N LEU A 29 -6.34 -6.68 46.03
CA LEU A 29 -5.84 -5.84 44.94
C LEU A 29 -6.39 -6.40 43.63
N ILE A 30 -7.15 -5.58 42.88
CA ILE A 30 -7.69 -5.95 41.57
C ILE A 30 -6.92 -5.19 40.51
N PHE A 31 -6.26 -5.94 39.62
CA PHE A 31 -5.60 -5.36 38.46
C PHE A 31 -6.63 -5.10 37.37
N LEU A 32 -6.83 -3.83 37.02
CA LEU A 32 -7.82 -3.47 36.01
C LEU A 32 -7.40 -3.93 34.61
N VAL A 33 -8.37 -4.12 33.71
CA VAL A 33 -8.14 -4.56 32.32
C VAL A 33 -7.29 -3.58 31.48
N THR A 34 -7.08 -2.35 31.97
CA THR A 34 -6.27 -1.31 31.34
C THR A 34 -4.88 -1.16 31.96
N GLU A 35 -4.58 -1.88 33.04
CA GLU A 35 -3.27 -1.84 33.67
C GLU A 35 -2.24 -2.64 32.86
N GLY A 36 -0.98 -2.23 32.92
CA GLY A 36 0.13 -2.83 32.17
C GLY A 36 0.69 -1.96 31.03
N PRO A 37 1.72 -2.43 30.32
CA PRO A 37 2.47 -1.64 29.33
C PRO A 37 1.78 -1.61 27.96
N MET A 38 0.51 -1.18 27.92
CA MET A 38 -0.27 -1.12 26.68
C MET A 38 -0.43 0.31 26.13
N SER A 39 -0.58 0.42 24.81
CA SER A 39 -0.88 1.72 24.17
C SER A 39 -2.24 2.26 24.63
N PRO A 40 -2.44 3.60 24.65
CA PRO A 40 -3.73 4.19 24.99
C PRO A 40 -4.89 3.66 24.13
N GLN A 41 -4.62 3.39 22.85
CA GLN A 41 -5.59 2.82 21.92
C GLN A 41 -5.96 1.38 22.32
N THR A 42 -4.98 0.56 22.68
CA THR A 42 -5.21 -0.81 23.17
C THR A 42 -6.01 -0.78 24.47
N ALA A 43 -5.63 0.07 25.43
CA ALA A 43 -6.34 0.21 26.71
C ALA A 43 -7.81 0.61 26.51
N SER A 44 -8.07 1.59 25.63
CA SER A 44 -9.45 1.99 25.31
C SER A 44 -10.25 0.83 24.69
N LYS A 45 -9.67 0.10 23.72
CA LYS A 45 -10.33 -1.08 23.12
C LYS A 45 -10.59 -2.17 24.16
N TYR A 46 -9.63 -2.44 25.04
CA TYR A 46 -9.73 -3.46 26.08
C TYR A 46 -10.86 -3.11 27.04
N ARG A 47 -10.89 -1.87 27.54
CA ARG A 47 -11.97 -1.36 28.40
C ARG A 47 -13.35 -1.51 27.75
N ILE A 48 -13.51 -1.10 26.49
CA ILE A 48 -14.80 -1.18 25.79
C ILE A 48 -15.26 -2.63 25.62
N ASN A 49 -14.36 -3.52 25.21
CA ASN A 49 -14.68 -4.93 25.00
C ASN A 49 -14.94 -5.67 26.31
N PHE A 50 -14.19 -5.35 27.36
CA PHE A 50 -14.40 -5.92 28.68
C PHE A 50 -15.73 -5.48 29.29
N ASN A 51 -16.07 -4.19 29.19
CA ASN A 51 -17.38 -3.70 29.66
C ASN A 51 -18.54 -4.41 28.94
N ARG A 52 -18.41 -4.70 27.65
CA ARG A 52 -19.42 -5.48 26.89
C ARG A 52 -19.61 -6.91 27.44
N PHE A 53 -18.58 -7.49 28.04
CA PHE A 53 -18.69 -8.78 28.73
C PHE A 53 -19.39 -8.62 30.08
N LEU A 54 -19.01 -7.62 30.89
CA LEU A 54 -19.67 -7.31 32.16
C LEU A 54 -21.17 -7.04 31.94
N ASP A 55 -21.51 -6.28 30.90
CA ASP A 55 -22.89 -6.00 30.48
C ASP A 55 -23.65 -7.26 30.07
N TYR A 56 -22.97 -8.28 29.55
CA TYR A 56 -23.59 -9.55 29.16
C TYR A 56 -23.88 -10.42 30.38
N ILE A 57 -22.93 -10.56 31.31
CA ILE A 57 -23.09 -11.38 32.51
C ILE A 57 -23.87 -10.65 33.63
N LYS A 58 -24.08 -9.33 33.52
CA LYS A 58 -24.74 -8.47 34.52
C LYS A 58 -24.03 -8.44 35.87
N ILE A 59 -22.72 -8.65 35.87
CA ILE A 59 -21.85 -8.56 37.03
C ILE A 59 -20.85 -7.45 36.75
N HIS A 60 -21.03 -6.31 37.42
CA HIS A 60 -20.15 -5.14 37.29
C HIS A 60 -19.16 -5.03 38.46
N ASP A 61 -19.45 -5.72 39.55
CA ASP A 61 -18.55 -5.83 40.69
C ASP A 61 -17.46 -6.86 40.38
N LEU A 62 -16.22 -6.38 40.31
CA LEU A 62 -15.07 -7.20 39.93
C LEU A 62 -14.67 -8.16 41.06
N ASP A 63 -14.90 -7.80 42.32
CA ASP A 63 -14.67 -8.72 43.45
C ASP A 63 -15.59 -9.93 43.32
N VAL A 64 -16.88 -9.68 43.08
CA VAL A 64 -17.89 -10.72 42.87
C VAL A 64 -17.53 -11.61 41.68
N LEU A 65 -17.10 -11.01 40.56
CA LEU A 65 -16.68 -11.77 39.38
C LEU A 65 -15.51 -12.71 39.69
N LEU A 66 -14.49 -12.23 40.41
CA LEU A 66 -13.30 -13.00 40.74
C LEU A 66 -13.58 -14.08 41.82
N ASP A 67 -14.65 -13.96 42.60
CA ASP A 67 -15.07 -14.93 43.62
C ASP A 67 -15.91 -16.10 43.08
N LEU A 68 -16.38 -16.04 41.82
CA LEU A 68 -17.18 -17.10 41.21
C LEU A 68 -16.41 -18.43 41.04
N GLY A 69 -15.08 -18.40 41.12
CA GLY A 69 -14.24 -19.56 40.87
C GLY A 69 -13.99 -19.83 39.38
N LYS A 70 -12.90 -20.54 39.09
CA LYS A 70 -12.37 -20.75 37.74
C LYS A 70 -13.37 -21.45 36.82
N GLU A 71 -14.06 -22.47 37.32
CA GLU A 71 -15.00 -23.30 36.55
C GLU A 71 -16.21 -22.48 36.09
N SER A 72 -16.78 -21.67 36.98
CA SER A 72 -17.92 -20.81 36.66
C SER A 72 -17.52 -19.69 35.70
N ILE A 73 -16.36 -19.07 35.90
CA ILE A 73 -15.85 -18.04 34.98
C ILE A 73 -15.59 -18.65 33.59
N GLN A 74 -15.00 -19.84 33.51
CA GLN A 74 -14.80 -20.56 32.25
C GLN A 74 -16.13 -20.76 31.50
N GLU A 75 -17.16 -21.21 32.20
CA GLU A 75 -18.50 -21.40 31.62
C GLU A 75 -19.10 -20.07 31.12
N LEU A 76 -18.99 -18.98 31.90
CA LEU A 76 -19.47 -17.66 31.51
C LEU A 76 -18.78 -17.13 30.24
N VAL A 77 -17.45 -17.28 30.15
CA VAL A 77 -16.69 -16.86 28.97
C VAL A 77 -17.05 -17.71 27.75
N MET A 78 -17.31 -19.01 27.94
CA MET A 78 -17.79 -19.88 26.88
C MET A 78 -19.20 -19.49 26.39
N LYS A 79 -20.14 -19.23 27.31
CA LYS A 79 -21.50 -18.74 26.98
C LYS A 79 -21.44 -17.41 26.23
N TYR A 80 -20.58 -16.49 26.66
CA TYR A 80 -20.36 -15.23 25.94
C TYR A 80 -19.76 -15.45 24.55
N THR A 81 -18.80 -16.35 24.42
CA THR A 81 -18.21 -16.69 23.10
C THR A 81 -19.27 -17.26 22.16
N LEU A 82 -20.14 -18.15 22.65
CA LEU A 82 -21.27 -18.70 21.91
C LEU A 82 -22.27 -17.62 21.51
N SER A 83 -22.61 -16.69 22.41
CA SER A 83 -23.54 -15.60 22.09
C SER A 83 -23.00 -14.61 21.05
N LEU A 84 -21.66 -14.50 20.93
CA LEU A 84 -21.01 -13.77 19.85
C LEU A 84 -21.01 -14.59 18.54
N ARG A 85 -20.67 -15.87 18.58
CA ARG A 85 -20.66 -16.74 17.39
C ARG A 85 -22.06 -16.85 16.77
N ASP A 86 -23.06 -17.14 17.58
CA ASP A 86 -24.44 -17.44 17.18
C ASP A 86 -25.32 -16.18 17.13
N ASN A 87 -24.70 -14.99 17.09
CA ASN A 87 -25.42 -13.73 17.02
C ASN A 87 -26.14 -13.58 15.68
N ALA A 88 -27.47 -13.74 15.69
CA ALA A 88 -28.29 -13.73 14.49
C ALA A 88 -28.23 -12.40 13.71
N GLU A 89 -28.04 -11.28 14.40
CA GLU A 89 -28.02 -9.94 13.79
C GLU A 89 -26.65 -9.60 13.18
N LYS A 90 -25.58 -9.78 13.95
CA LYS A 90 -24.26 -9.20 13.63
C LYS A 90 -23.27 -10.18 13.02
N LYS A 91 -23.53 -11.50 13.08
CA LYS A 91 -22.70 -12.58 12.51
C LYS A 91 -21.19 -12.28 12.61
N TYR A 92 -20.68 -12.19 13.83
CA TYR A 92 -19.33 -11.69 14.07
C TYR A 92 -18.25 -12.58 13.45
N ALA A 93 -17.31 -11.99 12.73
CA ALA A 93 -16.12 -12.69 12.23
C ALA A 93 -15.22 -13.19 13.38
N ARG A 94 -14.47 -14.26 13.11
CA ARG A 94 -13.53 -14.88 14.07
C ARG A 94 -12.58 -13.88 14.74
N GLY A 95 -12.00 -12.96 13.97
CA GLY A 95 -11.12 -11.91 14.49
C GLY A 95 -11.83 -10.93 15.45
N THR A 96 -13.10 -10.61 15.19
CA THR A 96 -13.91 -9.76 16.07
C THR A 96 -14.22 -10.46 17.38
N VAL A 97 -14.56 -11.75 17.32
CA VAL A 97 -14.75 -12.57 18.53
C VAL A 97 -13.45 -12.63 19.34
N ASN A 98 -12.31 -12.87 18.69
CA ASN A 98 -11.02 -12.85 19.38
C ASN A 98 -10.74 -11.51 20.07
N ASN A 99 -11.02 -10.38 19.41
CA ASN A 99 -10.86 -9.04 19.99
C ASN A 99 -11.79 -8.76 21.18
N ARG A 100 -12.96 -9.41 21.24
CA ARG A 100 -13.89 -9.35 22.37
C ARG A 100 -13.42 -10.17 23.57
N ILE A 101 -12.85 -11.35 23.30
CA ILE A 101 -12.45 -12.31 24.33
C ILE A 101 -11.06 -11.99 24.91
N ALA A 102 -10.13 -11.47 24.12
CA ALA A 102 -8.76 -11.21 24.56
C ALA A 102 -8.66 -10.31 25.82
N PRO A 103 -9.44 -9.22 25.97
CA PRO A 103 -9.41 -8.39 27.18
C PRO A 103 -9.92 -9.11 28.43
N ILE A 104 -10.86 -10.05 28.27
CA ILE A 104 -11.38 -10.85 29.38
C ILE A 104 -10.28 -11.79 29.88
N LEU A 105 -9.61 -12.49 28.95
CA LEU A 105 -8.50 -13.37 29.29
C LEU A 105 -7.37 -12.58 29.95
N TYR A 106 -7.00 -11.43 29.39
CA TYR A 106 -5.98 -10.54 29.95
C TYR A 106 -6.30 -10.09 31.39
N PHE A 107 -7.54 -9.65 31.63
CA PHE A 107 -7.98 -9.27 32.98
C PHE A 107 -7.87 -10.44 33.96
N LEU A 108 -8.34 -11.63 33.56
CA LEU A 108 -8.31 -12.81 34.43
C LEU A 108 -6.89 -13.30 34.69
N ASP A 109 -6.01 -13.31 33.67
CA ASP A 109 -4.60 -13.66 33.84
C ASP A 109 -3.91 -12.70 34.82
N ASN A 110 -4.17 -11.39 34.71
CA ASN A 110 -3.61 -10.38 35.61
C ASN A 110 -4.11 -10.51 37.06
N ASN A 111 -5.22 -11.21 37.29
CA ASN A 111 -5.79 -11.45 38.61
C ASN A 111 -5.69 -12.94 39.02
N ASP A 112 -4.67 -13.64 38.49
CA ASP A 112 -4.30 -15.03 38.82
C ASP A 112 -5.38 -16.09 38.54
N ILE A 113 -6.26 -15.84 37.57
CA ILE A 113 -7.27 -16.81 37.10
C ILE A 113 -6.94 -17.27 35.68
N GLU A 114 -6.25 -18.40 35.57
CA GLU A 114 -5.91 -18.98 34.27
C GLU A 114 -7.05 -19.84 33.70
N LEU A 115 -7.64 -19.40 32.60
CA LEU A 115 -8.69 -20.11 31.86
C LEU A 115 -8.15 -21.04 30.77
N ASN A 116 -8.90 -22.11 30.44
CA ASN A 116 -8.54 -22.98 29.32
C ASN A 116 -8.89 -22.32 27.98
N ARG A 117 -7.92 -21.58 27.44
CA ARG A 117 -8.05 -20.83 26.18
C ARG A 117 -8.34 -21.74 24.97
N ARG A 118 -7.81 -22.97 24.97
CA ARG A 118 -8.01 -23.92 23.86
C ARG A 118 -9.47 -24.30 23.74
N VAL A 119 -10.15 -24.54 24.86
CA VAL A 119 -11.59 -24.85 24.88
C VAL A 119 -12.40 -23.66 24.39
N ILE A 120 -12.13 -22.45 24.90
CA ILE A 120 -12.84 -21.23 24.48
C ILE A 120 -12.72 -21.00 22.97
N ARG A 121 -11.51 -21.15 22.41
CA ARG A 121 -11.25 -20.95 20.98
C ARG A 121 -11.93 -21.96 20.06
N ARG A 122 -12.32 -23.15 20.54
CA ARG A 122 -13.10 -24.11 19.74
C ARG A 122 -14.49 -23.59 19.39
N TYR A 123 -15.03 -22.66 20.18
CA TYR A 123 -16.32 -22.04 19.95
C TYR A 123 -16.23 -20.76 19.10
N TYR A 124 -15.07 -20.47 18.53
CA TYR A 124 -14.97 -19.33 17.60
C TYR A 124 -15.64 -19.69 16.26
N PRO A 125 -16.17 -18.70 15.53
CA PRO A 125 -16.60 -18.88 14.15
C PRO A 125 -15.52 -19.52 13.26
N SER A 126 -15.94 -20.17 12.18
CA SER A 126 -15.05 -20.62 11.11
C SER A 126 -14.26 -19.43 10.56
N ASP A 127 -13.03 -19.71 10.12
CA ASP A 127 -12.15 -18.69 9.53
C ASP A 127 -12.45 -18.58 8.02
N GLU A 128 -13.67 -18.15 7.71
CA GLU A 128 -14.12 -17.93 6.33
C GLU A 128 -13.84 -16.47 5.94
N SER A 129 -12.60 -16.21 5.54
CA SER A 129 -12.21 -14.93 4.95
C SER A 129 -12.61 -14.90 3.47
N THR A 130 -13.65 -14.15 3.12
CA THR A 130 -14.11 -13.93 1.72
C THR A 130 -13.69 -12.59 1.13
N HIS A 131 -12.89 -11.79 1.84
CA HIS A 131 -12.48 -10.46 1.38
C HIS A 131 -11.22 -10.51 0.50
N ASP A 132 -11.42 -10.52 -0.81
CA ASP A 132 -10.37 -10.21 -1.79
C ASP A 132 -10.14 -8.69 -1.83
N ASP A 133 -9.26 -8.21 -0.95
CA ASP A 133 -8.88 -6.79 -0.86
C ASP A 133 -7.75 -6.46 -1.85
N ARG A 134 -8.06 -5.62 -2.85
CA ARG A 134 -7.16 -5.25 -3.96
C ARG A 134 -6.46 -3.90 -3.76
N PRO A 135 -5.29 -3.68 -4.39
CA PRO A 135 -4.70 -2.35 -4.47
C PRO A 135 -5.51 -1.41 -5.37
N TYR A 136 -5.29 -0.10 -5.22
CA TYR A 136 -5.83 0.90 -6.16
C TYR A 136 -5.09 0.84 -7.48
N SER A 137 -5.82 0.99 -8.59
CA SER A 137 -5.23 1.21 -9.91
C SER A 137 -4.64 2.61 -10.01
N ARG A 138 -3.75 2.84 -10.98
CA ARG A 138 -3.18 4.17 -11.19
C ARG A 138 -4.24 5.19 -11.59
N GLU A 139 -5.20 4.78 -12.41
CA GLU A 139 -6.32 5.60 -12.88
C GLU A 139 -7.20 6.01 -11.70
N GLU A 140 -7.46 5.09 -10.78
CA GLU A 140 -8.16 5.39 -9.53
C GLU A 140 -7.38 6.41 -8.69
N ILE A 141 -6.06 6.24 -8.52
CA ILE A 141 -5.24 7.21 -7.79
C ILE A 141 -5.30 8.58 -8.48
N GLN A 142 -5.19 8.63 -9.81
CA GLN A 142 -5.33 9.87 -10.58
C GLN A 142 -6.69 10.56 -10.36
N GLN A 143 -7.76 9.77 -10.28
CA GLN A 143 -9.10 10.26 -9.98
C GLN A 143 -9.24 10.79 -8.54
N VAL A 144 -8.55 10.17 -7.57
CA VAL A 144 -8.46 10.72 -6.21
C VAL A 144 -7.71 12.05 -6.21
N LEU A 145 -6.59 12.12 -6.93
CA LEU A 145 -5.78 13.33 -6.99
C LEU A 145 -6.55 14.51 -7.61
N SER A 146 -7.42 14.26 -8.61
CA SER A 146 -8.18 15.32 -9.28
C SER A 146 -9.18 16.05 -8.37
N VAL A 147 -9.69 15.39 -7.32
CA VAL A 147 -10.63 15.96 -6.36
C VAL A 147 -9.98 16.51 -5.09
N CYS A 148 -8.67 16.27 -4.90
CA CYS A 148 -7.94 16.68 -3.70
C CYS A 148 -7.44 18.13 -3.77
N ASP A 149 -7.40 18.78 -2.61
CA ASP A 149 -6.59 19.98 -2.42
C ASP A 149 -5.09 19.63 -2.39
N LEU A 150 -4.22 20.64 -2.41
CA LEU A 150 -2.77 20.43 -2.46
C LEU A 150 -2.23 19.57 -1.29
N ARG A 151 -2.84 19.72 -0.09
CA ARG A 151 -2.49 18.89 1.07
C ARG A 151 -2.91 17.44 0.85
N GLY A 152 -4.13 17.20 0.38
CA GLY A 152 -4.63 15.87 0.05
C GLY A 152 -3.78 15.20 -1.03
N LYS A 153 -3.44 15.91 -2.11
CA LYS A 153 -2.57 15.40 -3.17
C LYS A 153 -1.22 14.93 -2.63
N ALA A 154 -0.56 15.74 -1.81
CA ALA A 154 0.71 15.38 -1.18
C ALA A 154 0.58 14.14 -0.28
N ILE A 155 -0.49 14.03 0.52
CA ILE A 155 -0.77 12.86 1.36
C ILE A 155 -0.95 11.59 0.52
N ILE A 156 -1.79 11.65 -0.52
CA ILE A 156 -2.10 10.50 -1.38
C ILE A 156 -0.86 10.01 -2.13
N LEU A 157 -0.10 10.94 -2.72
CA LEU A 157 1.14 10.61 -3.41
C LEU A 157 2.18 10.03 -2.45
N LEU A 158 2.29 10.55 -1.23
CA LEU A 158 3.21 10.01 -0.24
C LEU A 158 2.83 8.58 0.16
N LEU A 159 1.55 8.31 0.43
CA LEU A 159 1.06 6.95 0.72
C LEU A 159 1.29 5.98 -0.44
N ALA A 160 1.01 6.42 -1.68
CA ALA A 160 1.17 5.60 -2.88
C ALA A 160 2.65 5.30 -3.21
N SER A 161 3.52 6.29 -3.08
CA SER A 161 4.92 6.20 -3.53
C SER A 161 5.89 5.66 -2.48
N SER A 162 5.53 5.71 -1.19
CA SER A 162 6.41 5.29 -0.09
C SER A 162 5.92 4.04 0.67
N GLY A 163 4.65 3.67 0.45
CA GLY A 163 4.02 2.53 1.10
C GLY A 163 3.85 2.70 2.61
N GLU A 164 4.06 3.89 3.19
CA GLU A 164 4.00 4.07 4.63
C GLU A 164 2.59 3.85 5.22
N ARG A 165 2.53 3.60 6.53
CA ARG A 165 1.25 3.48 7.23
C ARG A 165 0.67 4.88 7.47
N ILE A 166 -0.61 5.08 7.17
CA ILE A 166 -1.33 6.35 7.41
C ILE A 166 -1.21 6.86 8.86
N GLY A 167 -1.05 5.95 9.82
CA GLY A 167 -0.84 6.27 11.23
C GLY A 167 0.44 7.07 11.49
N ALA A 168 1.42 7.10 10.58
CA ALA A 168 2.63 7.92 10.75
C ALA A 168 2.38 9.41 10.47
N LEU A 169 1.52 9.72 9.48
CA LEU A 169 1.34 11.06 8.92
C LEU A 169 1.00 12.13 9.96
N HIS A 170 0.16 11.80 10.94
CA HIS A 170 -0.31 12.76 11.94
C HIS A 170 0.76 13.19 12.95
N THR A 171 1.88 12.48 13.00
CA THR A 171 3.05 12.79 13.86
C THR A 171 4.27 13.23 13.08
N MET A 172 4.18 13.30 11.75
CA MET A 172 5.30 13.57 10.86
C MET A 172 5.64 15.06 10.86
N GLN A 173 6.92 15.36 10.89
CA GLN A 173 7.52 16.70 10.91
C GLN A 173 8.25 16.97 9.61
N ILE A 174 8.46 18.24 9.27
CA ILE A 174 9.20 18.60 8.05
C ILE A 174 10.64 18.06 8.10
N GLY A 175 11.27 18.07 9.28
CA GLY A 175 12.61 17.52 9.48
C GLY A 175 12.72 16.00 9.35
N ASP A 176 11.60 15.27 9.23
CA ASP A 176 11.61 13.84 8.94
C ASP A 176 11.87 13.54 7.46
N LEU A 177 11.84 14.56 6.59
CA LEU A 177 12.17 14.42 5.17
C LEU A 177 13.57 14.94 4.92
N THR A 178 14.44 14.05 4.48
CA THR A 178 15.79 14.40 4.02
C THR A 178 15.78 14.43 2.50
N PRO A 179 16.06 15.58 1.85
CA PRO A 179 16.17 15.64 0.40
C PRO A 179 17.36 14.81 -0.07
N VAL A 180 17.15 14.00 -1.09
CA VAL A 180 18.16 13.13 -1.71
C VAL A 180 18.14 13.36 -3.20
N ASN A 181 19.32 13.47 -3.79
CA ASN A 181 19.51 13.62 -5.23
C ASN A 181 19.95 12.28 -5.80
N PHE A 182 19.29 11.83 -6.85
CA PHE A 182 19.66 10.64 -7.62
C PHE A 182 19.71 11.02 -9.09
N GLN A 183 20.93 11.15 -9.64
CA GLN A 183 21.16 11.69 -10.97
C GLN A 183 20.51 13.09 -11.13
N HIS A 184 19.51 13.23 -11.99
CA HIS A 184 18.76 14.47 -12.22
C HIS A 184 17.43 14.54 -11.46
N TRP A 185 17.11 13.53 -10.65
CA TRP A 185 15.88 13.47 -9.87
C TRP A 185 16.14 13.89 -8.42
N ASN A 186 15.21 14.68 -7.89
CA ASN A 186 15.14 15.01 -6.47
C ASN A 186 14.01 14.21 -5.83
N LEU A 187 14.29 13.62 -4.68
CA LEU A 187 13.31 12.87 -3.90
C LEU A 187 13.53 13.07 -2.40
N TYR A 188 12.64 12.52 -1.58
CA TYR A 188 12.83 12.47 -0.13
C TYR A 188 13.16 11.07 0.34
N LYS A 189 14.16 10.96 1.22
CA LYS A 189 14.19 9.92 2.25
C LYS A 189 13.25 10.35 3.37
N VAL A 190 12.27 9.52 3.69
CA VAL A 190 11.22 9.80 4.67
C VAL A 190 11.47 8.93 5.90
N GLN A 191 11.68 9.55 7.06
CA GLN A 191 11.81 8.85 8.33
C GLN A 191 10.43 8.62 8.94
N VAL A 192 9.89 7.42 8.74
CA VAL A 192 8.58 7.03 9.27
C VAL A 192 8.70 6.67 10.75
N TYR A 193 7.74 7.15 11.56
CA TYR A 193 7.73 7.00 13.01
C TYR A 193 9.04 7.44 13.70
N ALA A 194 9.69 8.49 13.22
CA ALA A 194 11.04 8.92 13.63
C ALA A 194 11.30 8.96 15.16
N ARG A 195 10.26 9.20 15.95
CA ARG A 195 10.29 9.36 17.41
C ARG A 195 9.82 8.12 18.18
N THR A 196 9.69 6.97 17.54
CA THR A 196 9.31 5.69 18.19
C THR A 196 10.40 4.64 17.98
N ARG A 197 10.28 3.50 18.70
CA ARG A 197 11.18 2.35 18.52
C ARG A 197 10.98 1.66 17.17
N ASP A 198 9.79 1.79 16.59
CA ASP A 198 9.39 1.17 15.33
C ASP A 198 9.76 2.05 14.11
N LYS A 199 10.75 2.93 14.25
CA LYS A 199 11.17 3.83 13.17
C LYS A 199 11.79 3.04 12.03
N TYR A 200 11.47 3.44 10.80
CA TYR A 200 12.09 2.94 9.57
C TYR A 200 12.15 4.08 8.56
N TYR A 201 12.96 3.93 7.52
CA TYR A 201 12.99 4.89 6.43
C TYR A 201 12.36 4.31 5.18
N THR A 202 11.87 5.19 4.32
CA THR A 202 11.41 4.87 2.97
C THR A 202 11.77 6.00 2.02
N PHE A 203 11.43 5.86 0.74
CA PHE A 203 11.62 6.89 -0.28
C PHE A 203 10.26 7.29 -0.87
N CYS A 204 10.19 8.49 -1.45
CA CYS A 204 9.05 8.91 -2.28
C CYS A 204 9.48 9.11 -3.73
N THR A 205 8.52 9.12 -4.66
CA THR A 205 8.80 9.45 -6.06
C THR A 205 9.14 10.94 -6.23
N PRO A 206 9.80 11.32 -7.33
CA PRO A 206 10.02 12.74 -7.65
C PRO A 206 8.73 13.56 -7.79
N GLU A 207 7.65 12.94 -8.29
CA GLU A 207 6.30 13.54 -8.33
C GLU A 207 5.81 13.92 -6.92
N CYS A 208 5.98 13.00 -5.95
CA CYS A 208 5.64 13.25 -4.56
C CYS A 208 6.51 14.36 -3.95
N TYR A 209 7.82 14.34 -4.22
CA TYR A 209 8.76 15.37 -3.78
C TYR A 209 8.31 16.77 -4.24
N ASN A 210 8.00 16.92 -5.54
CA ASN A 210 7.55 18.19 -6.10
C ASN A 210 6.23 18.65 -5.47
N THR A 211 5.27 17.74 -5.29
CA THR A 211 3.98 18.07 -4.67
C THR A 211 4.12 18.49 -3.21
N ILE A 212 5.01 17.83 -2.44
CA ILE A 212 5.33 18.24 -1.07
C ILE A 212 5.98 19.63 -1.08
N GLN A 213 6.92 19.89 -1.98
CA GLN A 213 7.54 21.21 -2.12
C GLN A 213 6.51 22.30 -2.45
N GLU A 214 5.59 22.05 -3.38
CA GLU A 214 4.49 22.96 -3.68
C GLU A 214 3.62 23.25 -2.45
N TYR A 215 3.31 22.22 -1.65
CA TYR A 215 2.55 22.36 -0.42
C TYR A 215 3.28 23.18 0.65
N LEU A 216 4.57 22.95 0.84
CA LEU A 216 5.39 23.73 1.76
C LEU A 216 5.54 25.18 1.27
N ASN A 217 5.73 25.40 -0.02
CA ASN A 217 5.78 26.74 -0.61
C ASN A 217 4.44 27.47 -0.49
N PHE A 218 3.31 26.76 -0.63
CA PHE A 218 1.99 27.30 -0.33
C PHE A 218 1.92 27.83 1.10
N ARG A 219 2.41 27.09 2.09
CA ARG A 219 2.45 27.54 3.49
C ARG A 219 3.31 28.79 3.68
N LYS A 220 4.51 28.79 3.08
CA LYS A 220 5.43 29.96 3.10
C LYS A 220 4.79 31.21 2.49
N ARG A 221 4.04 31.08 1.39
CA ARG A 221 3.36 32.22 0.73
C ARG A 221 2.33 32.91 1.63
N TYR A 222 1.75 32.20 2.58
CA TYR A 222 0.85 32.79 3.59
C TYR A 222 1.59 33.29 4.83
N GLY A 223 2.93 33.36 4.82
CA GLY A 223 3.73 33.90 5.91
C GLY A 223 4.06 32.91 7.03
N GLU A 224 3.88 31.60 6.80
CA GLU A 224 4.28 30.58 7.77
C GLU A 224 5.80 30.40 7.76
N GLU A 225 6.44 30.59 8.92
CA GLU A 225 7.83 30.23 9.15
C GLU A 225 7.95 28.70 9.33
N LEU A 226 8.43 28.00 8.31
CA LEU A 226 8.61 26.55 8.37
C LEU A 226 9.87 26.18 9.16
N LYS A 227 9.70 25.36 10.19
CA LYS A 227 10.77 24.82 11.04
C LYS A 227 10.80 23.31 10.91
N ASP A 228 11.92 22.69 11.22
CA ASP A 228 12.05 21.22 11.16
C ASP A 228 11.01 20.51 12.02
N LYS A 229 10.70 21.06 13.20
CA LYS A 229 9.69 20.53 14.12
C LYS A 229 8.25 20.85 13.72
N SER A 230 8.04 21.70 12.71
CA SER A 230 6.69 21.99 12.23
C SER A 230 6.07 20.72 11.63
N PRO A 231 4.75 20.51 11.79
CA PRO A 231 4.08 19.37 11.17
C PRO A 231 4.29 19.38 9.66
N LEU A 232 4.57 18.21 9.08
CA LEU A 232 4.59 18.06 7.63
C LEU A 232 3.22 18.43 7.08
N PHE A 233 2.17 17.75 7.54
CA PHE A 233 0.78 18.06 7.22
C PHE A 233 0.07 18.70 8.41
N ARG A 234 -0.43 19.92 8.23
CA ARG A 234 -1.12 20.67 9.28
C ARG A 234 -2.63 20.72 9.10
N LYS A 235 -3.33 20.99 10.19
CA LYS A 235 -4.75 21.39 10.16
C LYS A 235 -4.93 22.65 9.31
N HIS A 236 -6.15 22.81 8.76
CA HIS A 236 -6.52 24.07 8.12
C HIS A 236 -6.35 25.23 9.09
N PHE A 237 -6.02 26.39 8.54
CA PHE A 237 -5.79 27.62 9.29
C PHE A 237 -6.45 28.79 8.57
N ASN A 238 -6.70 29.87 9.29
CA ASN A 238 -7.23 31.08 8.70
C ASN A 238 -6.08 31.84 8.02
N LYS A 239 -6.18 31.99 6.70
CA LYS A 239 -5.18 32.66 5.86
C LYS A 239 -5.03 34.15 6.16
N LEU A 240 -5.98 34.75 6.88
CA LEU A 240 -6.00 36.16 7.25
C LEU A 240 -5.51 36.40 8.68
N ASP A 241 -5.25 35.35 9.46
CA ASP A 241 -4.88 35.46 10.86
C ASP A 241 -3.42 35.01 11.07
N PRO A 242 -2.48 35.98 11.24
CA PRO A 242 -1.06 35.70 11.43
C PRO A 242 -0.75 34.80 12.63
N PHE A 243 -1.57 34.84 13.68
CA PHE A 243 -1.37 34.00 14.87
C PHE A 243 -1.62 32.53 14.54
N THR A 244 -2.67 32.24 13.77
CA THR A 244 -2.94 30.85 13.34
C THR A 244 -1.97 30.37 12.28
N ILE A 245 -1.46 31.27 11.43
CA ILE A 245 -0.41 30.95 10.44
C ILE A 245 0.85 30.45 11.14
N ASN A 246 1.37 31.19 12.11
CA ASN A 246 2.62 30.85 12.80
C ASN A 246 2.47 29.90 14.01
N ALA A 247 1.27 29.36 14.23
CA ALA A 247 1.02 28.30 15.20
C ALA A 247 0.50 27.01 14.52
N PRO A 248 1.34 26.34 13.69
CA PRO A 248 0.91 25.15 12.97
C PRO A 248 0.56 24.00 13.91
N LYS A 249 -0.65 23.43 13.73
CA LYS A 249 -1.15 22.31 14.52
C LYS A 249 -1.09 21.02 13.73
N PHE A 250 -0.58 19.96 14.35
CA PHE A 250 -0.62 18.60 13.82
C PHE A 250 -2.07 18.16 13.52
N LEU A 251 -2.22 17.33 12.51
CA LEU A 251 -3.45 16.57 12.30
C LEU A 251 -3.66 15.60 13.47
N THR A 252 -4.90 15.22 13.74
CA THR A 252 -5.17 14.05 14.58
C THR A 252 -5.24 12.81 13.69
N GLU A 253 -5.08 11.61 14.27
CA GLU A 253 -5.25 10.35 13.54
C GLU A 253 -6.61 10.31 12.80
N SER A 254 -7.69 10.72 13.48
CA SER A 254 -9.02 10.80 12.87
C SER A 254 -9.11 11.83 11.75
N SER A 255 -8.47 13.00 11.89
CA SER A 255 -8.46 14.00 10.81
C SER A 255 -7.72 13.48 9.57
N THR A 256 -6.62 12.78 9.74
CA THR A 256 -5.87 12.17 8.62
C THR A 256 -6.72 11.12 7.90
N MET A 257 -7.41 10.25 8.65
CA MET A 257 -8.33 9.26 8.06
C MET A 257 -9.49 9.94 7.34
N ASN A 258 -10.07 10.99 7.91
CA ASN A 258 -11.18 11.73 7.29
C ASN A 258 -10.77 12.41 5.98
N ILE A 259 -9.57 12.98 5.90
CA ILE A 259 -9.05 13.57 4.65
C ILE A 259 -9.01 12.50 3.54
N LEU A 260 -8.51 11.30 3.86
CA LEU A 260 -8.47 10.21 2.91
C LEU A 260 -9.88 9.72 2.54
N ASP A 261 -10.74 9.46 3.53
CA ASP A 261 -12.11 8.98 3.31
C ASP A 261 -12.93 9.96 2.48
N GLU A 262 -12.79 11.27 2.71
CA GLU A 262 -13.44 12.30 1.90
C GLU A 262 -12.92 12.33 0.46
N ALA A 263 -11.61 12.19 0.26
CA ALA A 263 -11.02 12.14 -1.07
C ALA A 263 -11.54 10.94 -1.87
N LEU A 264 -11.54 9.75 -1.25
CA LEU A 264 -12.06 8.51 -1.86
C LEU A 264 -13.56 8.59 -2.17
N LYS A 265 -14.35 9.20 -1.27
CA LYS A 265 -15.79 9.41 -1.51
C LYS A 265 -16.05 10.38 -2.66
N LYS A 266 -15.33 11.52 -2.68
CA LYS A 266 -15.46 12.54 -3.73
C LYS A 266 -15.01 12.02 -5.09
N SER A 267 -14.03 11.11 -5.12
CA SER A 267 -13.58 10.47 -6.35
C SER A 267 -14.52 9.37 -6.84
N GLY A 268 -15.54 8.96 -6.06
CA GLY A 268 -16.47 7.89 -6.43
C GLY A 268 -15.92 6.48 -6.31
N ILE A 269 -14.77 6.29 -5.64
CA ILE A 269 -14.15 4.97 -5.47
C ILE A 269 -14.86 4.19 -4.37
N LYS A 270 -15.22 2.94 -4.65
CA LYS A 270 -15.86 2.04 -3.69
C LYS A 270 -14.81 1.47 -2.73
N THR A 271 -14.84 1.94 -1.48
CA THR A 271 -13.91 1.46 -0.42
C THR A 271 -14.26 0.09 0.16
N SER A 272 -15.30 -0.58 -0.36
CA SER A 272 -15.65 -1.96 0.00
C SER A 272 -14.73 -2.98 -0.66
N GLU A 273 -14.10 -2.62 -1.78
CA GLU A 273 -13.24 -3.49 -2.60
C GLU A 273 -11.74 -3.23 -2.37
N ALA A 274 -11.41 -2.01 -1.92
CA ALA A 274 -10.05 -1.58 -1.64
C ALA A 274 -10.01 -0.94 -0.25
N MET A 275 -9.22 -1.50 0.66
CA MET A 275 -9.17 -1.12 2.07
C MET A 275 -8.44 0.21 2.30
N ARG A 276 -9.06 1.31 1.88
CA ARG A 276 -8.67 2.71 2.18
C ARG A 276 -7.14 2.91 2.11
N SER A 277 -6.50 3.26 3.22
CA SER A 277 -5.06 3.49 3.28
C SER A 277 -4.22 2.24 3.03
N HIS A 278 -4.72 1.06 3.36
CA HIS A 278 -4.00 -0.20 3.18
C HIS A 278 -3.90 -0.61 1.71
N ALA A 279 -4.88 -0.24 0.87
CA ALA A 279 -4.83 -0.50 -0.56
C ALA A 279 -3.65 0.22 -1.25
N PHE A 280 -3.30 1.44 -0.84
CA PHE A 280 -2.08 2.12 -1.31
C PHE A 280 -0.81 1.34 -0.92
N ARG A 281 -0.73 0.90 0.34
CA ARG A 281 0.42 0.15 0.84
C ARG A 281 0.58 -1.21 0.17
N LYS A 282 -0.52 -1.92 -0.10
CA LYS A 282 -0.54 -3.14 -0.91
C LYS A 282 -0.05 -2.85 -2.33
N GLY A 283 -0.55 -1.77 -2.94
CA GLY A 283 -0.14 -1.35 -4.27
C GLY A 283 1.34 -1.03 -4.37
N PHE A 284 1.89 -0.34 -3.36
CA PHE A 284 3.33 -0.12 -3.25
C PHE A 284 4.11 -1.43 -3.23
N MET A 285 3.76 -2.34 -2.32
CA MET A 285 4.45 -3.63 -2.16
C MET A 285 4.40 -4.44 -3.45
N SER A 286 3.19 -4.62 -4.02
CA SER A 286 3.02 -5.41 -5.24
C SER A 286 3.75 -4.80 -6.42
N THR A 287 3.68 -3.47 -6.58
CA THR A 287 4.34 -2.77 -7.69
C THR A 287 5.86 -2.89 -7.59
N CYS A 288 6.44 -2.71 -6.41
CA CYS A 288 7.89 -2.83 -6.24
C CYS A 288 8.36 -4.26 -6.55
N GLU A 289 7.72 -5.28 -5.99
CA GLU A 289 8.11 -6.67 -6.20
C GLU A 289 7.90 -7.11 -7.66
N GLN A 290 6.77 -6.76 -8.28
CA GLN A 290 6.48 -7.08 -9.69
C GLN A 290 7.47 -6.42 -10.67
N ARG A 291 8.02 -5.27 -10.30
CA ARG A 291 9.01 -4.55 -11.12
C ARG A 291 10.44 -5.05 -10.94
N GLY A 292 10.66 -6.02 -10.06
CA GLY A 292 11.96 -6.65 -9.86
C GLY A 292 12.77 -6.11 -8.68
N MET A 293 12.19 -5.21 -7.86
CA MET A 293 12.83 -4.77 -6.64
C MET A 293 12.98 -5.94 -5.66
N LYS A 294 14.12 -6.02 -4.95
CA LYS A 294 14.36 -7.13 -4.01
C LYS A 294 13.30 -7.13 -2.91
N SER A 295 12.55 -8.23 -2.74
CA SER A 295 11.48 -8.32 -1.72
C SER A 295 11.95 -7.98 -0.30
N ILE A 296 13.20 -8.29 0.06
CA ILE A 296 13.77 -7.90 1.35
C ILE A 296 13.94 -6.37 1.48
N ASN A 297 14.33 -5.66 0.42
CA ASN A 297 14.37 -4.20 0.39
C ASN A 297 12.98 -3.60 0.49
N VAL A 298 12.00 -4.17 -0.22
CA VAL A 298 10.58 -3.75 -0.12
C VAL A 298 10.07 -3.89 1.32
N LYS A 299 10.35 -5.02 1.98
CA LYS A 299 10.02 -5.25 3.40
C LYS A 299 10.69 -4.22 4.32
N MET A 300 11.96 -3.87 4.08
CA MET A 300 12.65 -2.82 4.83
C MET A 300 11.99 -1.45 4.65
N LEU A 301 11.67 -1.05 3.41
CA LEU A 301 10.98 0.23 3.11
C LEU A 301 9.57 0.28 3.70
N LEU A 302 8.94 -0.87 3.93
CA LEU A 302 7.66 -0.98 4.61
C LEU A 302 7.80 -1.01 6.15
N GLY A 303 9.00 -1.13 6.70
CA GLY A 303 9.20 -1.35 8.13
C GLY A 303 8.56 -2.66 8.59
N HIS A 304 8.72 -3.72 7.80
CA HIS A 304 8.39 -5.09 8.18
C HIS A 304 9.57 -5.72 8.90
N ASP A 305 9.29 -6.58 9.88
CA ASP A 305 10.32 -7.44 10.47
C ASP A 305 10.83 -8.43 9.41
N ILE A 306 12.15 -8.40 9.18
CA ILE A 306 12.84 -9.31 8.26
C ILE A 306 13.42 -10.53 8.99
N GLY A 307 13.15 -10.66 10.29
CA GLY A 307 13.53 -11.78 11.13
C GLY A 307 15.04 -11.99 11.16
N VAL A 308 15.46 -13.25 11.10
CA VAL A 308 16.88 -13.65 11.16
C VAL A 308 17.72 -12.99 10.06
N SER A 309 17.12 -12.71 8.89
CA SER A 309 17.81 -12.06 7.78
C SER A 309 18.35 -10.67 8.15
N GLY A 310 17.74 -9.97 9.11
CA GLY A 310 18.23 -8.65 9.56
C GLY A 310 19.59 -8.66 10.24
N HIS A 311 20.07 -9.82 10.68
CA HIS A 311 21.43 -9.96 11.20
C HIS A 311 22.48 -9.95 10.08
N TYR A 312 22.14 -10.43 8.89
CA TYR A 312 23.07 -10.64 7.78
C TYR A 312 22.90 -9.63 6.65
N TYR A 313 21.66 -9.19 6.41
CA TYR A 313 21.31 -8.30 5.31
C TYR A 313 21.26 -6.86 5.80
N ARG A 314 22.35 -6.13 5.57
CA ARG A 314 22.51 -4.70 5.91
C ARG A 314 23.00 -3.92 4.70
N PRO A 315 22.18 -3.79 3.65
CA PRO A 315 22.55 -3.02 2.45
C PRO A 315 22.80 -1.56 2.81
N ALA A 316 23.63 -0.89 2.01
CA ALA A 316 23.78 0.55 2.15
C ALA A 316 22.47 1.25 1.74
N GLU A 317 22.19 2.42 2.33
CA GLU A 317 21.01 3.21 1.95
C GLU A 317 21.03 3.57 0.45
N SER A 318 22.24 3.79 -0.11
CA SER A 318 22.45 4.03 -1.55
C SER A 318 21.99 2.86 -2.41
N ASP A 319 22.22 1.62 -1.98
CA ASP A 319 21.85 0.42 -2.74
C ASP A 319 20.34 0.25 -2.76
N ILE A 320 19.66 0.54 -1.65
CA ILE A 320 18.20 0.50 -1.58
C ILE A 320 17.60 1.65 -2.41
N LEU A 321 18.21 2.83 -2.37
CA LEU A 321 17.81 3.96 -3.21
C LEU A 321 17.94 3.62 -4.69
N GLU A 322 19.06 3.03 -5.11
CA GLU A 322 19.28 2.60 -6.50
C GLU A 322 18.27 1.53 -6.92
N ASP A 323 18.01 0.52 -6.07
CA ASP A 323 16.98 -0.51 -6.30
C ASP A 323 15.58 0.12 -6.44
N TYR A 324 15.23 1.08 -5.58
CA TYR A 324 13.96 1.82 -5.64
C TYR A 324 13.84 2.65 -6.93
N MET A 325 14.88 3.44 -7.27
CA MET A 325 14.86 4.32 -8.44
C MET A 325 14.86 3.54 -9.75
N THR A 326 15.58 2.42 -9.81
CA THR A 326 15.68 1.58 -11.00
C THR A 326 14.39 0.84 -11.30
N TYR A 327 13.76 0.23 -10.28
CA TYR A 327 12.64 -0.67 -10.50
C TYR A 327 11.27 -0.05 -10.15
N ALA A 328 11.18 0.76 -9.10
CA ALA A 328 9.90 1.15 -8.52
C ALA A 328 9.47 2.58 -8.86
N ALA A 329 10.37 3.57 -8.87
CA ALA A 329 10.00 4.99 -8.90
C ALA A 329 9.12 5.39 -10.11
N GLU A 330 9.48 4.97 -11.32
CA GLU A 330 8.66 5.24 -12.51
C GLU A 330 7.31 4.50 -12.43
N ALA A 331 7.28 3.27 -11.91
CA ALA A 331 6.06 2.49 -11.77
C ALA A 331 5.14 2.98 -10.64
N LEU A 332 5.67 3.70 -9.65
CA LEU A 332 4.87 4.31 -8.58
C LEU A 332 4.42 5.73 -8.93
N THR A 333 5.04 6.37 -9.94
CA THR A 333 4.65 7.69 -10.42
C THR A 333 3.29 7.63 -11.11
N VAL A 334 2.35 8.47 -10.64
CA VAL A 334 0.95 8.49 -11.11
C VAL A 334 0.87 9.28 -12.41
N ASP A 335 1.42 10.50 -12.44
CA ASP A 335 1.48 11.32 -13.65
C ASP A 335 2.14 10.55 -14.82
N PRO A 336 1.41 10.33 -15.93
CA PRO A 336 1.94 9.61 -17.08
C PRO A 336 2.87 10.48 -17.95
N THR A 337 2.98 11.79 -17.72
CA THR A 337 3.68 12.73 -18.62
C THR A 337 5.06 12.27 -19.04
N HIS A 338 5.90 11.82 -18.10
CA HIS A 338 7.26 11.35 -18.42
C HIS A 338 7.24 10.07 -19.30
N ARG A 339 6.42 9.08 -18.93
CA ARG A 339 6.27 7.83 -19.69
C ARG A 339 5.69 8.07 -21.08
N LEU A 340 4.72 8.99 -21.20
CA LEU A 340 4.11 9.34 -22.47
C LEU A 340 5.10 10.04 -23.38
N LYS A 341 5.92 10.97 -22.87
CA LYS A 341 7.00 11.60 -23.63
C LYS A 341 7.97 10.56 -24.17
N LYS A 342 8.50 9.69 -23.30
CA LYS A 342 9.38 8.60 -23.72
C LYS A 342 8.74 7.71 -24.80
N ARG A 343 7.45 7.40 -24.65
CA ARG A 343 6.72 6.60 -25.64
C ARG A 343 6.54 7.33 -26.97
N VAL A 344 6.32 8.64 -26.94
CA VAL A 344 6.27 9.47 -28.15
C VAL A 344 7.62 9.44 -28.85
N ASP A 345 8.72 9.68 -28.13
CA ASP A 345 10.07 9.65 -28.70
C ASP A 345 10.40 8.28 -29.32
N GLU A 346 10.05 7.18 -28.64
CA GLU A 346 10.20 5.82 -29.16
C GLU A 346 9.39 5.60 -30.46
N LEU A 347 8.14 6.08 -30.48
CA LEU A 347 7.27 5.96 -31.65
C LEU A 347 7.73 6.83 -32.81
N GLU A 348 8.33 7.99 -32.55
CA GLU A 348 8.94 8.84 -33.57
C GLU A 348 10.11 8.13 -34.25
N ILE A 349 11.02 7.53 -33.47
CA ILE A 349 12.12 6.73 -34.01
C ILE A 349 11.61 5.53 -34.84
N GLU A 350 10.60 4.81 -34.33
CA GLU A 350 10.01 3.68 -35.06
C GLU A 350 9.38 4.11 -36.38
N LYS A 351 8.69 5.27 -36.37
CA LYS A 351 8.09 5.86 -37.57
C LYS A 351 9.15 6.27 -38.58
N ASP A 352 10.24 6.91 -38.15
CA ASP A 352 11.32 7.35 -39.05
C ASP A 352 11.96 6.14 -39.75
N VAL A 353 12.23 5.06 -39.00
CA VAL A 353 12.74 3.80 -39.57
C VAL A 353 11.75 3.20 -40.57
N ARG A 354 10.44 3.25 -40.28
CA ARG A 354 9.42 2.72 -41.17
C ARG A 354 9.26 3.56 -42.44
N ILE A 355 9.31 4.89 -42.32
CA ILE A 355 9.25 5.82 -43.47
C ILE A 355 10.43 5.55 -44.39
N ALA A 356 11.65 5.47 -43.87
CA ALA A 356 12.84 5.18 -44.67
C ALA A 356 12.71 3.86 -45.46
N ARG A 357 12.17 2.80 -44.84
CA ARG A 357 11.91 1.52 -45.55
C ARG A 357 10.86 1.65 -46.65
N LEU A 358 9.80 2.42 -46.40
CA LEU A 358 8.74 2.64 -47.38
C LEU A 358 9.23 3.50 -48.55
N GLU A 359 10.08 4.50 -48.29
CA GLU A 359 10.73 5.31 -49.32
C GLU A 359 11.61 4.43 -50.23
N GLU A 360 12.40 3.52 -49.65
CA GLU A 360 13.20 2.55 -50.41
C GLU A 360 12.33 1.57 -51.23
N GLU A 361 11.17 1.17 -50.71
CA GLU A 361 10.23 0.32 -51.44
C GLU A 361 9.52 1.08 -52.58
N ILE A 362 9.13 2.34 -52.35
CA ILE A 362 8.54 3.22 -53.37
C ILE A 362 9.54 3.45 -54.49
N GLU A 363 10.81 3.72 -54.19
CA GLU A 363 11.83 3.95 -55.21
C GLU A 363 12.05 2.69 -56.06
N ARG A 364 12.16 1.51 -55.42
CA ARG A 364 12.25 0.23 -56.15
C ARG A 364 11.03 -0.04 -57.02
N ASN A 365 9.83 0.31 -56.54
CA ASN A 365 8.62 0.14 -57.35
C ASN A 365 8.57 1.15 -58.50
N ARG A 366 9.05 2.38 -58.28
CA ARG A 366 9.17 3.39 -59.33
C ARG A 366 10.10 2.91 -60.45
N ASP A 367 11.29 2.42 -60.10
CA ASP A 367 12.24 1.84 -61.05
C ASP A 367 11.60 0.70 -61.87
N ARG A 368 10.82 -0.17 -61.21
CA ARG A 368 10.08 -1.26 -61.88
C ARG A 368 9.01 -0.71 -62.82
N THR A 369 8.26 0.31 -62.42
CA THR A 369 7.23 0.91 -63.28
C THR A 369 7.84 1.63 -64.49
N GLU A 370 8.96 2.33 -64.30
CA GLU A 370 9.70 2.97 -65.41
C GLU A 370 10.23 1.91 -66.37
N HIS A 371 10.83 0.83 -65.86
CA HIS A 371 11.27 -0.29 -66.68
C HIS A 371 10.13 -0.92 -67.50
N VAL A 372 8.98 -1.18 -66.87
CA VAL A 372 7.80 -1.71 -67.56
C VAL A 372 7.28 -0.72 -68.62
N ALA A 373 7.27 0.58 -68.33
CA ALA A 373 6.85 1.60 -69.29
C ALA A 373 7.75 1.62 -70.54
N THR A 374 9.08 1.62 -70.36
CA THR A 374 10.03 1.51 -71.48
C THR A 374 9.81 0.23 -72.29
N MET A 375 9.53 -0.88 -71.59
CA MET A 375 9.22 -2.16 -72.21
C MET A 375 7.96 -2.09 -73.08
N MET A 376 6.90 -1.44 -72.60
CA MET A 376 5.65 -1.26 -73.35
C MET A 376 5.82 -0.34 -74.56
N GLU A 377 6.62 0.73 -74.45
CA GLU A 377 6.92 1.61 -75.60
C GLU A 377 7.69 0.86 -76.70
N ALA A 378 8.68 0.05 -76.34
CA ALA A 378 9.41 -0.79 -77.29
C ALA A 378 8.49 -1.79 -78.01
N ILE A 379 7.55 -2.40 -77.27
CA ILE A 379 6.55 -3.31 -77.84
C ILE A 379 5.62 -2.57 -78.82
N LYS A 380 5.11 -1.41 -78.42
CA LYS A 380 4.23 -0.59 -79.26
C LYS A 380 4.92 -0.16 -80.56
N GLY A 381 6.15 0.34 -80.48
CA GLY A 381 6.92 0.74 -81.67
C GLY A 381 7.17 -0.43 -82.64
N ALA A 382 7.38 -1.64 -82.13
CA ALA A 382 7.55 -2.83 -82.97
C ALA A 382 6.26 -3.27 -83.67
N LEU A 383 5.10 -3.15 -82.98
CA LEU A 383 3.77 -3.38 -83.53
C LEU A 383 3.42 -2.36 -84.62
N ASP A 384 3.68 -1.08 -84.38
CA ASP A 384 3.37 0.01 -85.33
C ASP A 384 4.21 -0.08 -86.62
N ALA A 385 5.46 -0.58 -86.54
CA ALA A 385 6.34 -0.78 -87.70
C ALA A 385 5.98 -2.02 -88.55
N ASN A 386 5.12 -2.91 -88.05
CA ASN A 386 4.55 -4.10 -88.71
C ASN A 386 5.49 -4.86 -89.68
N SER A 387 6.74 -5.12 -89.27
CA SER A 387 7.75 -5.80 -90.09
C SER A 387 8.46 -6.92 -89.32
N LYS A 388 8.92 -7.95 -90.04
CA LYS A 388 9.57 -9.13 -89.43
C LYS A 388 10.87 -8.76 -88.71
N SER A 389 11.56 -7.70 -89.15
CA SER A 389 12.78 -7.16 -88.51
C SER A 389 12.48 -6.36 -87.23
N SER A 390 11.37 -5.62 -87.16
CA SER A 390 10.98 -4.88 -85.94
C SER A 390 10.63 -5.83 -84.78
N PHE A 391 10.02 -6.98 -85.07
CA PHE A 391 9.74 -8.01 -84.07
C PHE A 391 11.00 -8.73 -83.54
N ILE A 392 12.02 -8.92 -84.38
CA ILE A 392 13.31 -9.50 -83.95
C ILE A 392 14.06 -8.50 -83.06
N ALA A 393 14.10 -7.22 -83.44
CA ALA A 393 14.72 -6.17 -82.62
C ALA A 393 14.00 -5.98 -81.28
N MET A 394 12.66 -6.08 -81.25
CA MET A 394 11.87 -6.08 -80.02
C MET A 394 12.27 -7.23 -79.10
N LYS A 395 12.40 -8.44 -79.65
CA LYS A 395 12.75 -9.64 -78.87
C LYS A 395 14.13 -9.54 -78.23
N ASP A 396 15.10 -8.97 -78.95
CA ASP A 396 16.46 -8.75 -78.45
C ASP A 396 16.50 -7.65 -77.37
N ALA A 397 15.75 -6.55 -77.54
CA ALA A 397 15.65 -5.48 -76.55
C ALA A 397 14.97 -5.94 -75.23
N LEU A 398 14.03 -6.88 -75.32
CA LEU A 398 13.34 -7.48 -74.18
C LEU A 398 14.11 -8.64 -73.52
N GLY A 399 15.27 -9.04 -74.07
CA GLY A 399 16.08 -10.14 -73.55
C GLY A 399 15.42 -11.52 -73.65
N TRP A 400 14.45 -11.70 -74.54
CA TRP A 400 13.70 -12.95 -74.68
C TRP A 400 14.55 -14.01 -75.40
N LYS A 401 15.15 -14.93 -74.63
CA LYS A 401 15.93 -16.05 -75.19
C LYS A 401 15.12 -16.88 -76.18
N HIS A 402 15.78 -17.27 -77.26
CA HIS A 402 15.24 -17.82 -78.51
C HIS A 402 14.30 -19.05 -78.44
N SER A 403 14.05 -19.66 -77.28
CA SER A 403 13.47 -21.02 -77.19
C SER A 403 11.94 -21.12 -77.14
N TRP A 404 11.18 -20.03 -76.96
CA TRP A 404 9.71 -20.11 -76.72
C TRP A 404 8.77 -19.61 -77.84
N CYS A 405 9.28 -19.28 -79.03
CA CYS A 405 8.42 -19.00 -80.19
C CYS A 405 8.99 -19.67 -81.44
N ARG A 406 8.62 -20.94 -81.67
CA ARG A 406 8.62 -21.57 -83.00
C ARG A 406 7.16 -21.73 -83.43
N SER A 407 6.53 -20.63 -83.88
CA SER A 407 5.33 -20.62 -84.77
C SER A 407 4.62 -19.25 -84.75
N PHE A 408 5.28 -18.19 -85.23
CA PHE A 408 4.55 -17.02 -85.71
C PHE A 408 4.98 -16.80 -87.16
N ASP A 409 4.31 -17.51 -88.06
CA ASP A 409 4.47 -17.34 -89.51
C ASP A 409 3.86 -16.00 -89.91
N PHE A 410 4.74 -15.09 -90.33
CA PHE A 410 4.40 -13.76 -90.85
C PHE A 410 3.73 -13.80 -92.24
N GLU A 411 3.31 -14.96 -92.74
CA GLU A 411 2.65 -15.10 -94.05
C GLU A 411 1.13 -14.87 -94.02
N GLN A 412 0.50 -14.72 -92.85
CA GLN A 412 -0.96 -14.54 -92.76
C GLN A 412 -1.46 -13.09 -92.59
N LEU A 413 -0.59 -12.08 -92.60
CA LEU A 413 -1.01 -10.66 -92.43
C LEU A 413 -1.21 -9.88 -93.74
N ASN A 414 -1.23 -10.55 -94.90
CA ASN A 414 -1.44 -9.91 -96.21
C ASN A 414 -2.85 -10.08 -96.80
N TYR A 415 -3.88 -10.37 -95.98
CA TYR A 415 -5.23 -10.65 -96.49
C TYR A 415 -6.37 -9.78 -95.96
N ALA A 416 -6.11 -8.52 -95.59
CA ALA A 416 -7.17 -7.56 -95.25
C ALA A 416 -6.84 -6.11 -95.67
N GLN A 417 -6.59 -5.89 -96.96
CA GLN A 417 -6.83 -4.61 -97.63
C GLN A 417 -7.37 -4.88 -99.05
N GLN A 418 -8.69 -5.06 -99.12
CA GLN A 418 -9.55 -4.64 -100.23
C GLN A 418 -10.93 -4.32 -99.67
#